data_AF-A0A7C3BYU2-F1
#
_entry.id   AF-A0A7C3BYU2-F1
#
_cell.length_a   1.000
_cell.length_b   1.000
_cell.length_c   1.000
_cell.angle_alpha   90.00
_cell.angle_beta   90.00
_cell.angle_gamma   90.00
#
_symmetry.space_group_name_H-M   'P 1'
#
loop_
_entity.id
_entity.type
_entity.pdbx_description
1 polymer ?
#
loop_
_entity_poly.entity_id
_entity_poly.type
_entity_poly.pdbx_seq_one_letter_code
_entity_poly.pdbx_strand_id
1 'polypeptide(L)' 'MRKVWLAAVLVLGALAFGQQEVKAGWIYVGPIGDYGWTHAHDVGRKEAEAAFPWLKTSYVESVPEGQAGSYI' A
#
# COMPACT_ATOMS: atom_id res chain seq x y z
N MET A 1 9.55 -35.69 -25.11
CA MET A 1 8.42 -35.75 -24.14
C MET A 1 8.81 -35.26 -22.73
N ARG A 2 9.87 -35.77 -22.07
CA ARG A 2 10.29 -35.33 -20.71
C ARG A 2 10.63 -33.83 -20.55
N LYS A 3 11.10 -33.15 -21.61
CA LYS A 3 11.43 -31.71 -21.57
C LYS A 3 10.21 -30.78 -21.56
N VAL A 4 9.06 -31.24 -22.07
CA VAL A 4 7.80 -30.46 -22.10
C VAL A 4 7.19 -30.38 -20.69
N TRP A 5 7.32 -31.44 -19.90
CA TRP A 5 6.82 -31.50 -18.52
C TRP A 5 7.61 -30.59 -17.57
N LEU A 6 8.93 -30.48 -17.74
CA LEU A 6 9.77 -29.56 -16.95
C LEU A 6 9.43 -28.08 -17.20
N ALA A 7 9.12 -27.72 -18.46
CA ALA A 7 8.69 -26.36 -18.79
C ALA A 7 7.31 -26.03 -18.21
N ALA A 8 6.36 -26.98 -18.21
CA ALA A 8 5.03 -26.78 -17.65
C ALA A 8 5.05 -26.56 -16.12
N VAL A 9 5.92 -27.27 -15.39
CA VAL A 9 6.05 -27.12 -13.93
C VAL A 9 6.65 -25.75 -13.55
N LEU A 10 7.60 -25.23 -14.34
CA LEU A 10 8.18 -23.90 -14.10
C LEU A 10 7.18 -22.76 -14.37
N VAL A 11 6.31 -22.90 -15.36
CA VAL A 11 5.27 -21.90 -15.67
C VAL A 11 4.17 -21.88 -14.61
N LEU A 12 3.78 -23.04 -14.07
CA LEU A 12 2.80 -23.14 -12.97
C LEU A 12 3.33 -22.59 -11.63
N GLY A 13 4.62 -22.77 -11.34
CA GLY A 13 5.23 -22.23 -10.11
C GLY A 13 5.35 -20.70 -10.07
N ALA A 14 5.48 -20.06 -11.23
CA ALA A 14 5.58 -18.59 -11.32
C ALA A 14 4.25 -17.86 -11.07
N LEU A 15 3.11 -18.52 -11.32
CA LEU A 15 1.77 -17.93 -11.14
C LEU A 15 1.30 -17.90 -9.67
N ALA A 16 1.96 -18.65 -8.78
CA ALA A 16 1.58 -18.75 -7.37
C ALA A 16 2.08 -17.56 -6.50
N PHE A 17 2.96 -16.70 -7.03
CA PHE A 17 3.40 -15.48 -6.36
C PHE A 17 2.48 -14.29 -6.65
N GLY A 18 1.16 -14.53 -6.61
CA GLY A 18 0.17 -13.46 -6.66
C GLY A 18 0.42 -12.52 -5.48
N GLN A 19 0.75 -11.26 -5.77
CA GLN A 19 1.05 -10.25 -4.78
C GLN A 19 -0.24 -9.94 -4.01
N GLN A 20 -0.33 -10.43 -2.76
CA GLN A 20 -1.52 -10.29 -1.94
C GLN A 20 -1.82 -8.81 -1.71
N GLU A 21 -3.07 -8.40 -1.94
CA GLU A 21 -3.50 -7.03 -1.70
C GLU A 21 -3.28 -6.65 -0.23
N VAL A 22 -2.60 -5.53 0.00
CA VAL A 22 -2.40 -4.95 1.32
C VAL A 22 -3.23 -3.68 1.43
N LYS A 23 -4.00 -3.59 2.52
CA LYS A 23 -4.74 -2.38 2.89
C LYS A 23 -3.98 -1.67 3.99
N ALA A 24 -3.61 -0.41 3.76
CA ALA A 24 -2.90 0.41 4.75
C ALA A 24 -3.63 1.74 4.99
N GLY A 25 -3.64 2.18 6.24
CA GLY A 25 -4.23 3.44 6.68
C GLY A 25 -3.17 4.48 7.04
N TRP A 26 -3.40 5.73 6.65
CA TRP A 26 -2.64 6.89 7.09
C TRP A 26 -3.49 7.75 8.02
N ILE A 27 -2.93 8.13 9.15
CA ILE A 27 -3.61 8.91 10.19
C ILE A 27 -2.82 10.19 10.37
N TYR A 28 -3.41 11.32 10.00
CA TYR A 28 -2.75 12.62 10.07
C TYR A 28 -3.31 13.47 11.20
N VAL A 29 -2.41 14.06 11.99
CA VAL A 29 -2.80 15.02 13.04
C VAL A 29 -3.25 16.34 12.41
N GLY A 30 -2.51 16.83 11.40
CA GLY A 30 -2.85 18.05 10.67
C GLY A 30 -3.74 17.80 9.44
N PRO A 31 -4.27 18.87 8.82
CA PRO A 31 -4.96 18.79 7.54
C PRO A 31 -3.97 18.66 6.37
N ILE A 32 -4.36 17.98 5.29
CA ILE A 32 -3.60 17.84 4.04
C ILE A 32 -3.36 19.20 3.37
N GLY A 33 -4.22 20.18 3.64
CA GLY A 33 -4.09 21.56 3.18
C GLY A 33 -3.00 22.39 3.88
N ASP A 34 -2.18 21.80 4.76
CA ASP A 34 -1.10 22.51 5.45
C ASP A 34 0.07 22.90 4.53
N TYR A 35 0.15 22.33 3.33
CA TYR A 35 1.27 22.47 2.38
C TYR A 35 2.65 22.28 3.03
N GLY A 36 2.70 21.48 4.09
CA GLY A 36 3.87 21.23 4.92
C GLY A 36 4.00 19.74 5.22
N TRP A 37 3.89 19.38 6.50
CA TRP A 37 4.14 18.02 6.97
C TRP A 37 3.08 17.05 6.47
N THR A 38 1.80 17.30 6.77
CA THR A 38 0.74 16.39 6.36
C THR A 38 0.64 16.31 4.84
N HIS A 39 0.78 17.44 4.14
CA HIS A 39 0.81 17.47 2.69
C HIS A 39 1.90 16.58 2.10
N ALA A 40 3.15 16.71 2.58
CA ALA A 40 4.26 15.89 2.10
C ALA A 40 4.02 14.40 2.35
N HIS A 41 3.44 14.04 3.49
CA HIS A 41 3.07 12.66 3.80
C HIS A 41 1.94 12.12 2.91
N ASP A 42 0.95 12.93 2.55
CA ASP A 42 -0.12 12.52 1.62
C ASP A 42 0.40 12.35 0.18
N VAL A 43 1.32 13.22 -0.26
CA VAL A 43 2.04 13.02 -1.53
C VAL A 43 2.79 11.68 -1.49
N GLY A 44 3.57 11.42 -0.42
CA GLY A 44 4.27 10.15 -0.26
C GLY A 44 3.34 8.93 -0.27
N ARG A 45 2.15 9.00 0.34
CA ARG A 45 1.14 7.95 0.29
C ARG A 45 0.67 7.69 -1.14
N LYS A 46 0.35 8.74 -1.91
CA LYS A 46 -0.08 8.64 -3.30
C LYS A 46 1.00 8.04 -4.19
N GLU A 47 2.25 8.45 -4.02
CA GLU A 47 3.39 7.87 -4.74
C GLU A 47 3.57 6.39 -4.40
N ALA A 48 3.43 5.99 -3.12
CA ALA A 48 3.48 4.59 -2.72
C ALA A 48 2.33 3.77 -3.35
N GLU A 49 1.10 4.28 -3.32
CA GLU A 49 -0.05 3.64 -3.96
C GLU A 49 0.15 3.47 -5.48
N ALA A 50 0.75 4.46 -6.14
CA ALA A 50 1.08 4.37 -7.57
C ALA A 50 2.21 3.37 -7.86
N ALA A 51 3.23 3.30 -7.00
CA ALA A 51 4.40 2.42 -7.16
C ALA A 51 4.08 0.94 -6.90
N PHE A 52 3.07 0.66 -6.06
CA PHE A 52 2.74 -0.68 -5.60
C PHE A 52 1.31 -1.06 -6.01
N PRO A 53 1.11 -1.84 -7.10
CA PRO A 53 -0.24 -2.21 -7.57
C PRO A 53 -1.08 -3.06 -6.60
N TRP A 54 -0.42 -3.65 -5.60
CA TRP A 54 -1.01 -4.41 -4.49
C TRP A 54 -1.35 -3.51 -3.29
N LEU A 55 -0.85 -2.27 -3.33
CA LEU A 55 -1.10 -1.10 -2.51
C LEU A 55 -2.56 -0.62 -2.54
N LYS A 56 -3.36 -0.79 -1.48
CA LYS A 56 -4.57 0.03 -1.30
C LYS A 56 -4.47 0.88 -0.06
N THR A 57 -4.60 2.18 -0.23
CA THR A 57 -4.44 3.14 0.86
C THR A 57 -5.77 3.80 1.24
N SER A 58 -5.85 4.23 2.48
CA SER A 58 -6.93 5.06 3.01
C SER A 58 -6.33 6.09 3.95
N TYR A 59 -7.02 7.20 4.19
CA TYR A 59 -6.54 8.23 5.10
C TYR A 59 -7.66 8.86 5.91
N VAL A 60 -7.28 9.39 7.07
CA VAL A 60 -8.06 10.32 7.87
C VAL A 60 -7.16 11.48 8.28
N GLU A 61 -7.67 12.70 8.23
CA GLU A 61 -6.93 13.91 8.57
C GLU A 61 -7.54 14.62 9.78
N SER A 62 -6.80 15.59 10.33
CA SER A 62 -7.23 16.37 11.50
C SER A 62 -7.56 15.52 12.73
N VAL A 63 -6.87 14.39 12.90
CA VAL A 63 -7.06 13.52 14.06
C VAL A 63 -6.39 14.14 15.28
N PRO A 64 -7.11 14.41 16.38
CA PRO A 64 -6.49 14.92 17.60
C PRO A 64 -5.36 14.00 18.07
N GLU A 65 -4.20 14.56 18.42
CA GLU A 65 -3.00 13.78 18.79
C GLU A 65 -3.30 12.73 19.88
N GLY A 66 -4.09 13.11 20.91
CA GLY A 66 -4.51 12.20 21.98
C GLY A 66 -5.48 11.09 21.55
N GLN A 67 -6.04 11.14 20.34
CA GLN A 67 -6.90 10.11 19.76
C GLN A 67 -6.21 9.33 18.64
N ALA A 68 -5.00 9.71 18.20
CA ALA A 68 -4.31 9.06 17.09
C ALA A 68 -4.17 7.55 17.31
N GLY A 69 -3.91 7.12 18.55
CA GLY A 69 -3.80 5.70 18.90
C GLY A 69 -5.10 4.89 18.78
N SER A 70 -6.27 5.52 18.73
CA SER A 70 -7.55 4.82 18.54
C SER A 70 -7.85 4.46 17.08
N TYR A 71 -7.03 4.95 16.14
CA TYR A 71 -7.15 4.68 14.71
C TYR A 71 -6.17 3.60 14.22
N ILE A 72 -5.33 3.06 15.11
CA ILE A 72 -4.26 2.06 14.84
C ILE A 72 -4.64 0.74 15.52
#